data_AF-I1ME83-F1
#
_entry.id   AF-I1ME83-F1
#
_cell.length_a   1.000
_cell.length_b   1.000
_cell.length_c   1.000
_cell.angle_alpha   90.00
_cell.angle_beta   90.00
_cell.angle_gamma   90.00
#
_symmetry.space_group_name_H-M   'P 1'
#
loop_
_entity.id
_entity.type
_entity.pdbx_description
1 polymer ?
#
loop_
_entity_poly.entity_id
_entity_poly.type
_entity_poly.pdbx_seq_one_letter_code
_entity_poly.pdbx_strand_id
1 'polypeptide(L)'
;MQSKEAVVEDGEIKSVTAVGSEIDGWTNFGDDDIMQQQYTIQAEEAKKVPFVGDKEPLSSLAAEYKLGSPILLEKIKVLDEQYAAIRRTRGDGNCFFRSFMFSYLEHIMECQDQAEIDRIQANVEKSRKALQTLGYADLTFEDFFALFLEQLESVIQGKETSISHEELVLRSRDQSISDYVVMFFRFVTSAEIQKRAEFFEPFILGLTNTTVEQFCKSSVEPMGEESDHMHITALSDALGIPIRVVYLDRSSCDTGGVSVNHHDFMPVAGDLPNASCSSEKNIPFITLLYRPGHYDILYTK
;
A
#
# COMPACT_ATOMS: atom_id res chain seq x y z
N MET A 1 15.08 -53.88 -63.21
CA MET A 1 14.35 -52.85 -63.97
C MET A 1 14.85 -51.50 -63.52
N GLN A 2 15.51 -50.77 -64.42
CA GLN A 2 15.93 -49.38 -64.22
C GLN A 2 14.70 -48.47 -64.36
N SER A 3 14.53 -47.55 -63.42
CA SER A 3 13.64 -46.38 -63.53
C SER A 3 14.46 -45.21 -62.97
N LYS A 4 15.28 -44.61 -63.84
CA LYS A 4 15.04 -43.36 -64.59
C LYS A 4 15.09 -42.12 -63.70
N GLU A 5 16.21 -41.44 -63.88
CA GLU A 5 16.47 -40.04 -63.62
C GLU A 5 15.36 -39.13 -64.15
N ALA A 6 15.06 -38.09 -63.38
CA ALA A 6 14.48 -36.85 -63.88
C ALA A 6 15.28 -35.70 -63.24
N VAL A 7 16.14 -35.09 -64.06
CA VAL A 7 16.78 -33.79 -63.84
C VAL A 7 15.88 -32.75 -64.49
N VAL A 8 15.38 -31.80 -63.72
CA VAL A 8 14.83 -30.50 -64.16
C VAL A 8 15.13 -29.53 -63.01
N GLU A 9 16.21 -28.76 -63.06
CA GLU A 9 16.45 -27.48 -63.77
C GLU A 9 16.06 -26.27 -62.90
N ASP A 10 17.03 -25.35 -62.81
CA ASP A 10 17.13 -24.16 -61.97
C ASP A 10 15.90 -23.26 -62.03
N GLY A 11 15.28 -23.03 -60.87
CA GLY A 11 14.39 -21.91 -60.64
C GLY A 11 15.10 -20.84 -59.83
N GLU A 12 15.55 -19.78 -60.49
CA GLU A 12 16.06 -18.55 -59.87
C GLU A 12 15.12 -18.05 -58.77
N ILE A 13 15.50 -18.24 -57.51
CA ILE A 13 14.86 -17.56 -56.39
C ILE A 13 15.36 -16.12 -56.41
N LYS A 14 14.56 -15.26 -57.06
CA LYS A 14 14.72 -13.80 -57.02
C LYS A 14 14.93 -13.35 -55.58
N SER A 15 16.08 -12.72 -55.34
CA SER A 15 16.38 -12.09 -54.06
C SER A 15 15.24 -11.16 -53.70
N VAL A 16 14.52 -11.48 -52.63
CA VAL A 16 13.57 -10.56 -52.02
C VAL A 16 14.42 -9.42 -51.48
N THR A 17 14.39 -8.32 -52.22
CA THR A 17 14.92 -7.02 -51.84
C THR A 17 14.48 -6.71 -50.41
N ALA A 18 15.48 -6.45 -49.57
CA ALA A 18 15.30 -5.98 -48.21
C ALA A 18 14.25 -4.86 -48.17
N VAL A 19 13.08 -5.17 -47.62
CA VAL A 19 12.16 -4.15 -47.11
C VAL A 19 12.78 -3.68 -45.79
N GLY A 20 13.80 -2.85 -45.90
CA GLY A 20 14.19 -1.98 -44.80
C GLY A 20 13.24 -0.80 -44.80
N SER A 21 12.46 -0.63 -43.72
CA SER A 21 12.12 0.68 -43.13
C SER A 21 11.02 0.62 -42.04
N GLU A 22 10.96 -0.41 -41.19
CA GLU A 22 10.10 -0.36 -39.97
C GLU A 22 10.83 -0.62 -38.65
N ILE A 23 12.16 -0.77 -38.67
CA ILE A 23 12.96 -0.97 -37.44
C ILE A 23 13.43 0.37 -36.83
N ASP A 24 13.21 1.50 -37.51
CA ASP A 24 13.72 2.82 -37.08
C ASP A 24 12.88 3.51 -35.98
N GLY A 25 11.94 2.80 -35.37
CA GLY A 25 11.09 3.33 -34.29
C GLY A 25 11.59 3.07 -32.87
N TRP A 26 12.54 2.16 -32.67
CA TRP A 26 12.97 1.73 -31.33
C TRP A 26 14.11 2.57 -30.76
N THR A 27 14.84 3.31 -31.60
CA THR A 27 15.96 4.18 -31.18
C THR A 27 15.52 5.41 -30.39
N ASN A 28 14.23 5.77 -30.46
CA ASN A 28 13.63 6.91 -29.77
C ASN A 28 12.76 6.52 -28.56
N PHE A 29 12.61 5.23 -28.24
CA PHE A 29 11.91 4.80 -27.02
C PHE A 29 12.93 4.76 -25.87
N GLY A 30 13.02 5.84 -25.12
CA GLY A 30 13.87 5.89 -23.92
C GLY A 30 13.29 5.06 -22.78
N ASP A 31 14.11 4.75 -21.78
CA ASP A 31 13.65 4.08 -20.55
C ASP A 31 12.53 4.89 -19.87
N ASP A 32 12.59 6.23 -19.95
CA ASP A 32 11.54 7.13 -19.46
C ASP A 32 10.20 6.92 -20.16
N ASP A 33 10.20 6.69 -21.48
CA ASP A 33 8.96 6.44 -22.24
C ASP A 33 8.34 5.09 -21.85
N ILE A 34 9.17 4.08 -21.61
CA ILE A 34 8.74 2.75 -21.16
C ILE A 34 8.14 2.85 -19.75
N MET A 35 8.81 3.54 -18.83
CA MET A 35 8.31 3.78 -17.47
C MET A 35 6.99 4.55 -17.49
N GLN A 36 6.89 5.61 -18.30
CA GLN A 36 5.67 6.41 -18.43
C GLN A 36 4.51 5.59 -19.01
N GLN A 37 4.78 4.74 -19.99
CA GLN A 37 3.78 3.83 -20.56
C GLN A 37 3.32 2.81 -19.51
N GLN A 38 4.24 2.20 -18.78
CA GLN A 38 3.92 1.26 -17.71
C GLN A 38 3.05 1.92 -16.63
N TYR A 39 3.41 3.12 -16.18
CA TYR A 39 2.63 3.90 -15.23
C TYR A 39 1.21 4.18 -15.75
N THR A 40 1.09 4.58 -17.01
CA THR A 40 -0.21 4.88 -17.63
C THR A 40 -1.11 3.64 -17.67
N ILE A 41 -0.57 2.47 -18.02
CA ILE A 41 -1.31 1.21 -18.03
C ILE A 41 -1.77 0.85 -16.61
N GLN A 42 -0.87 0.93 -15.62
CA GLN A 42 -1.19 0.63 -14.23
C GLN A 42 -2.29 1.57 -13.69
N ALA A 43 -2.22 2.86 -13.99
CA ALA A 43 -3.23 3.84 -13.58
C ALA A 43 -4.62 3.55 -14.18
N GLU A 44 -4.70 3.15 -15.45
CA GLU A 44 -5.97 2.77 -16.09
C GLU A 44 -6.54 1.45 -15.53
N GLU A 45 -5.70 0.46 -15.25
CA GLU A 45 -6.14 -0.78 -14.59
C GLU A 45 -6.60 -0.51 -13.14
N ALA A 46 -5.92 0.37 -12.42
CA ALA A 46 -6.27 0.74 -11.05
C ALA A 46 -7.67 1.36 -10.95
N LYS A 47 -8.12 2.13 -11.96
CA LYS A 47 -9.47 2.71 -12.00
C LYS A 47 -10.58 1.66 -12.00
N LYS A 48 -10.30 0.43 -12.43
CA LYS A 48 -11.27 -0.68 -12.42
C LYS A 48 -11.49 -1.26 -11.02
N VAL A 49 -10.56 -0.99 -10.10
CA VAL A 49 -10.63 -1.43 -8.71
C VAL A 49 -11.22 -0.29 -7.87
N PRO A 50 -12.24 -0.52 -7.03
CA PRO A 50 -12.68 0.50 -6.07
C PRO A 50 -11.55 0.85 -5.11
N PHE A 51 -11.56 2.05 -4.52
CA PHE A 51 -10.54 2.44 -3.56
C PHE A 51 -10.37 1.43 -2.41
N VAL A 52 -11.50 0.89 -1.94
CA VAL A 52 -11.58 -0.21 -0.98
C VAL A 52 -12.55 -1.27 -1.54
N GLY A 53 -12.06 -2.48 -1.75
CA GLY A 53 -12.84 -3.63 -2.26
C GLY A 53 -13.73 -4.27 -1.19
N ASP A 54 -14.44 -5.34 -1.56
CA ASP A 54 -15.14 -6.20 -0.60
C ASP A 54 -14.18 -7.21 0.03
N LYS A 55 -14.57 -7.82 1.16
CA LYS A 55 -13.83 -8.95 1.71
C LYS A 55 -14.00 -10.16 0.79
N GLU A 56 -12.90 -10.81 0.47
CA GLU A 56 -12.85 -12.01 -0.38
C GLU A 56 -12.00 -13.10 0.29
N PRO A 57 -12.25 -14.38 -0.02
CA PRO A 57 -11.38 -15.46 0.45
C PRO A 57 -10.00 -15.39 -0.22
N LEU A 58 -8.96 -15.90 0.46
CA LEU A 58 -7.59 -15.96 -0.09
C LEU A 58 -7.50 -16.85 -1.33
N SER A 59 -8.49 -17.73 -1.57
CA SER A 59 -8.62 -18.48 -2.82
C SER A 59 -8.79 -17.59 -4.07
N SER A 60 -9.37 -16.39 -3.94
CA SER A 60 -9.43 -15.38 -4.99
C SER A 60 -8.02 -14.88 -5.35
N LEU A 61 -7.18 -14.62 -4.35
CA LEU A 61 -5.78 -14.26 -4.55
C LEU A 61 -4.98 -15.42 -5.16
N ALA A 62 -5.21 -16.66 -4.71
CA ALA A 62 -4.56 -17.85 -5.28
C ALA A 62 -4.87 -18.01 -6.78
N ALA A 63 -6.06 -17.61 -7.23
CA ALA A 63 -6.45 -17.70 -8.63
C ALA A 63 -5.55 -16.90 -9.58
N GLU A 64 -4.98 -15.78 -9.12
CA GLU A 64 -4.05 -14.94 -9.90
C GLU A 64 -2.73 -15.64 -10.19
N TYR A 65 -2.27 -16.50 -9.27
CA TYR A 65 -0.95 -17.13 -9.37
C TYR A 65 -0.99 -18.56 -9.92
N LYS A 66 -2.18 -19.08 -10.28
CA LYS A 66 -2.38 -20.46 -10.77
C LYS A 66 -1.44 -20.86 -11.90
N LEU A 67 -1.14 -19.94 -12.81
CA LEU A 67 -0.27 -20.19 -13.97
C LEU A 67 1.16 -19.67 -13.80
N GLY A 68 1.43 -18.88 -12.75
CA GLY A 68 2.63 -18.04 -12.69
C GLY A 68 3.67 -18.43 -11.64
N SER A 69 3.28 -18.96 -10.48
CA SER A 69 4.24 -19.21 -9.40
C SER A 69 3.78 -20.27 -8.38
N PRO A 70 4.34 -21.50 -8.43
CA PRO A 70 4.08 -22.53 -7.43
C PRO A 70 4.44 -22.10 -5.99
N ILE A 71 5.52 -21.32 -5.83
CA ILE A 71 5.98 -20.84 -4.51
C ILE A 71 4.94 -19.89 -3.91
N LEU A 72 4.42 -18.94 -4.69
CA LEU A 72 3.40 -18.01 -4.21
C LEU A 72 2.08 -18.73 -3.87
N LEU A 73 1.70 -19.74 -4.67
CA LEU A 73 0.52 -20.56 -4.37
C LEU A 73 0.67 -21.29 -3.02
N GLU A 74 1.85 -21.83 -2.73
CA GLU A 74 2.10 -22.50 -1.44
C GLU A 74 2.08 -21.49 -0.27
N LYS A 75 2.66 -20.30 -0.44
CA LYS A 75 2.56 -19.22 0.56
C LYS A 75 1.12 -18.78 0.78
N ILE A 76 0.29 -18.71 -0.26
CA ILE A 76 -1.12 -18.35 -0.13
C ILE A 76 -1.90 -19.43 0.62
N LYS A 77 -1.54 -20.72 0.49
CA LYS A 77 -2.14 -21.77 1.34
C LYS A 77 -1.80 -21.55 2.82
N VAL A 78 -0.53 -21.24 3.13
CA VAL A 78 -0.11 -20.91 4.49
C VAL A 78 -0.84 -19.65 5.01
N LEU A 79 -1.08 -18.65 4.15
CA LEU A 79 -1.91 -17.49 4.49
C LEU A 79 -3.36 -17.89 4.78
N ASP A 80 -3.97 -18.73 3.95
CA ASP A 80 -5.35 -19.21 4.10
C ASP A 80 -5.54 -20.04 5.39
N GLU A 81 -4.46 -20.65 5.91
CA GLU A 81 -4.45 -21.30 7.22
C GLU A 81 -4.48 -20.30 8.39
N GLN A 82 -3.89 -19.10 8.23
CA GLN A 82 -3.73 -18.10 9.30
C GLN A 82 -4.76 -16.97 9.27
N TYR A 83 -5.25 -16.62 8.09
CA TYR A 83 -6.13 -15.47 7.85
C TYR A 83 -7.47 -15.92 7.26
N ALA A 84 -8.55 -15.22 7.61
CA ALA A 84 -9.91 -15.54 7.17
C ALA A 84 -10.25 -14.94 5.81
N ALA A 85 -9.75 -13.75 5.53
CA ALA A 85 -10.10 -13.00 4.32
C ALA A 85 -9.02 -11.99 3.96
N ILE A 86 -9.08 -11.53 2.71
CA ILE A 86 -8.34 -10.39 2.20
C ILE A 86 -9.34 -9.33 1.72
N ARG A 87 -8.99 -8.05 1.84
CA ARG A 87 -9.73 -6.97 1.18
C ARG A 87 -8.76 -6.15 0.35
N ARG A 88 -9.11 -6.02 -0.93
CA ARG A 88 -8.29 -5.30 -1.90
C ARG A 88 -8.37 -3.80 -1.69
N THR A 89 -7.27 -3.10 -1.99
CA THR A 89 -7.32 -1.65 -2.22
C THR A 89 -6.85 -1.29 -3.62
N ARG A 90 -7.19 -0.08 -4.09
CA ARG A 90 -6.71 0.40 -5.40
C ARG A 90 -5.19 0.63 -5.37
N GLY A 91 -4.47 0.00 -6.29
CA GLY A 91 -3.03 0.18 -6.48
C GLY A 91 -2.70 1.42 -7.33
N ASP A 92 -2.60 2.57 -6.68
CA ASP A 92 -2.25 3.85 -7.31
C ASP A 92 -1.26 4.66 -6.44
N GLY A 93 -0.42 3.95 -5.68
CA GLY A 93 0.54 4.53 -4.72
C GLY A 93 -0.08 4.94 -3.37
N ASN A 94 -1.41 4.98 -3.24
CA ASN A 94 -2.08 5.34 -1.97
C ASN A 94 -2.62 4.13 -1.20
N CYS A 95 -2.36 2.92 -1.69
CA CYS A 95 -2.91 1.66 -1.16
C CYS A 95 -2.54 1.41 0.31
N PHE A 96 -1.33 1.75 0.75
CA PHE A 96 -0.92 1.63 2.16
C PHE A 96 -1.82 2.48 3.07
N PHE A 97 -1.87 3.79 2.84
CA PHE A 97 -2.65 4.72 3.67
C PHE A 97 -4.15 4.37 3.65
N ARG A 98 -4.68 3.95 2.49
CA ARG A 98 -6.06 3.47 2.41
C ARG A 98 -6.31 2.19 3.21
N SER A 99 -5.41 1.23 3.09
CA SER A 99 -5.52 -0.04 3.81
C SER A 99 -5.45 0.19 5.32
N PHE A 100 -4.51 1.03 5.75
CA PHE A 100 -4.34 1.45 7.13
C PHE A 100 -5.59 2.16 7.65
N MET A 101 -6.07 3.19 6.95
CA MET A 101 -7.28 3.94 7.30
C MET A 101 -8.46 3.01 7.57
N PHE A 102 -8.77 2.18 6.57
CA PHE A 102 -9.96 1.34 6.62
C PHE A 102 -9.85 0.29 7.72
N SER A 103 -8.70 -0.37 7.83
CA SER A 103 -8.46 -1.36 8.88
C SER A 103 -8.53 -0.75 10.28
N TYR A 104 -8.03 0.47 10.45
CA TYR A 104 -8.08 1.18 11.73
C TYR A 104 -9.51 1.56 12.11
N LEU A 105 -10.27 2.19 11.20
CA LEU A 105 -11.65 2.58 11.44
C LEU A 105 -12.57 1.37 11.68
N GLU A 106 -12.36 0.27 10.95
CA GLU A 106 -13.09 -0.99 11.17
C GLU A 106 -12.78 -1.56 12.56
N HIS A 107 -11.53 -1.51 13.01
CA HIS A 107 -11.14 -1.93 14.35
C HIS A 107 -11.83 -1.10 15.44
N ILE A 108 -11.84 0.24 15.32
CA ILE A 108 -12.52 1.12 16.28
C ILE A 108 -14.03 0.89 16.28
N MET A 109 -14.62 0.66 15.11
CA MET A 109 -16.04 0.32 15.00
C MET A 109 -16.37 -0.98 15.76
N GLU A 110 -15.48 -1.96 15.77
CA GLU A 110 -15.67 -3.22 16.49
C GLU A 110 -15.40 -3.12 17.99
N CYS A 111 -14.27 -2.52 18.39
CA CYS A 111 -13.83 -2.52 19.78
C CYS A 111 -14.53 -1.47 20.65
N GLN A 112 -14.99 -0.36 20.05
CA GLN A 112 -15.63 0.76 20.75
C GLN A 112 -14.82 1.26 21.97
N ASP A 113 -13.49 1.20 21.88
CA ASP A 113 -12.58 1.58 22.97
C ASP A 113 -12.39 3.10 23.02
N GLN A 114 -13.06 3.75 23.97
CA GLN A 114 -12.97 5.20 24.17
C GLN A 114 -11.55 5.66 24.55
N ALA A 115 -10.78 4.84 25.27
CA ALA A 115 -9.42 5.21 25.65
C ALA A 115 -8.49 5.26 24.44
N GLU A 116 -8.70 4.35 23.48
CA GLU A 116 -8.00 4.35 22.20
C GLU A 116 -8.38 5.57 21.34
N ILE A 117 -9.66 5.93 21.30
CA ILE A 117 -10.15 7.12 20.60
C ILE A 117 -9.52 8.40 21.17
N ASP A 118 -9.56 8.58 22.49
CA ASP A 118 -8.97 9.74 23.17
C ASP A 118 -7.45 9.84 22.90
N ARG A 119 -6.76 8.68 22.89
CA ARG A 119 -5.33 8.59 22.59
C ARG A 119 -5.02 9.03 21.16
N ILE A 120 -5.77 8.55 20.17
CA ILE A 120 -5.57 8.96 18.78
C ILE A 120 -5.88 10.43 18.58
N GLN A 121 -6.96 10.96 19.14
CA GLN A 121 -7.26 12.39 19.04
C GLN A 121 -6.10 13.25 19.59
N ALA A 122 -5.50 12.83 20.71
CA ALA A 122 -4.31 13.50 21.25
C ALA A 122 -3.10 13.41 20.30
N ASN A 123 -2.86 12.27 19.66
CA ASN A 123 -1.75 12.09 18.71
C ASN A 123 -1.95 12.85 17.39
N VAL A 124 -3.20 12.94 16.91
CA VAL A 124 -3.58 13.79 15.77
C VAL A 124 -3.27 15.25 16.07
N GLU A 125 -3.65 15.73 17.26
CA GLU A 125 -3.38 17.10 17.67
C GLU A 125 -1.88 17.40 17.86
N LYS A 126 -1.10 16.42 18.36
CA LYS A 126 0.38 16.52 18.39
C LYS A 126 0.95 16.67 16.97
N SER A 127 0.45 15.89 16.01
CA SER A 127 0.89 15.93 14.61
C SER A 127 0.55 17.27 13.95
N ARG A 128 -0.64 17.81 14.22
CA ARG A 128 -1.04 19.16 13.77
C ARG A 128 -0.06 20.23 14.26
N LYS A 129 0.25 20.23 15.55
CA LYS A 129 1.21 21.17 16.14
C LYS A 129 2.63 21.02 15.60
N ALA A 130 3.04 19.79 15.26
CA ALA A 130 4.33 19.52 14.65
C ALA A 130 4.42 20.19 13.26
N LEU A 131 3.39 20.06 12.41
CA LEU A 131 3.33 20.74 11.11
C LEU A 131 3.41 22.27 11.26
N GLN A 132 2.67 22.85 12.21
CA GLN A 132 2.72 24.29 12.49
C GLN A 132 4.12 24.73 12.93
N THR A 133 4.80 23.94 13.78
CA THR A 133 6.17 24.20 14.23
C THR A 133 7.18 24.12 13.09
N LEU A 134 6.94 23.24 12.11
CA LEU A 134 7.72 23.12 10.88
C LEU A 134 7.43 24.25 9.86
N GLY A 135 6.49 25.15 10.17
CA GLY A 135 6.19 26.33 9.35
C GLY A 135 5.06 26.14 8.33
N TYR A 136 4.32 25.02 8.39
CA TYR A 136 3.13 24.83 7.55
C TYR A 136 2.00 25.74 8.04
N ALA A 137 1.37 26.46 7.11
CA ALA A 137 0.20 27.26 7.44
C ALA A 137 -1.00 26.33 7.69
N ASP A 138 -1.77 26.59 8.74
CA ASP A 138 -2.88 25.73 9.19
C ASP A 138 -3.88 25.44 8.05
N LEU A 139 -4.20 26.47 7.25
CA LEU A 139 -5.08 26.38 6.07
C LEU A 139 -4.66 25.35 5.01
N THR A 140 -3.40 24.89 5.02
CA THR A 140 -2.90 23.94 4.02
C THR A 140 -3.26 22.50 4.31
N PHE A 141 -3.60 22.18 5.57
CA PHE A 141 -3.88 20.80 5.99
C PHE A 141 -5.10 20.67 6.92
N GLU A 142 -5.64 21.76 7.47
CA GLU A 142 -6.68 21.71 8.51
C GLU A 142 -7.93 20.93 8.08
N ASP A 143 -8.34 21.06 6.81
CA ASP A 143 -9.51 20.35 6.25
C ASP A 143 -9.29 18.83 6.23
N PHE A 144 -8.07 18.35 5.96
CA PHE A 144 -7.75 16.93 5.96
C PHE A 144 -7.83 16.34 7.39
N PHE A 145 -7.32 17.09 8.37
CA PHE A 145 -7.39 16.72 9.78
C PHE A 145 -8.85 16.71 10.27
N ALA A 146 -9.62 17.74 9.93
CA ALA A 146 -11.03 17.82 10.30
C ALA A 146 -11.84 16.65 9.72
N LEU A 147 -11.64 16.32 8.44
CA LEU A 147 -12.33 15.20 7.82
C LEU A 147 -11.97 13.86 8.46
N PHE A 148 -10.69 13.60 8.74
CA PHE A 148 -10.30 12.36 9.42
C PHE A 148 -10.96 12.23 10.80
N LEU A 149 -10.97 13.31 11.59
CA LEU A 149 -11.63 13.31 12.90
C LEU A 149 -13.14 13.08 12.78
N GLU A 150 -13.79 13.59 11.73
CA GLU A 150 -15.20 13.29 11.43
C GLU A 150 -15.41 11.80 11.12
N GLN A 151 -14.53 11.18 10.33
CA GLN A 151 -14.63 9.74 10.04
C GLN A 151 -14.41 8.91 11.30
N LEU A 152 -13.45 9.28 12.13
CA LEU A 152 -13.18 8.62 13.42
C LEU A 152 -14.37 8.75 14.38
N GLU A 153 -15.00 9.92 14.46
CA GLU A 153 -16.18 10.15 15.28
C GLU A 153 -17.40 9.35 14.79
N SER A 154 -17.56 9.24 13.47
CA SER A 154 -18.68 8.55 12.83
C SER A 154 -18.70 7.03 13.11
N VAL A 155 -17.55 6.40 13.38
CA VAL A 155 -17.50 4.96 13.67
C VAL A 155 -17.81 4.61 15.13
N ILE A 156 -17.96 5.62 15.99
CA ILE A 156 -18.34 5.45 17.41
C ILE A 156 -19.86 5.31 17.51
N GLN A 157 -20.31 4.20 18.09
CA GLN A 157 -21.72 3.85 18.18
C GLN A 157 -22.43 4.63 19.30
N GLY A 158 -23.74 4.86 19.11
CA GLY A 158 -24.60 5.53 20.08
C GLY A 158 -24.67 7.05 19.96
N LYS A 159 -23.97 7.64 18.99
CA LYS A 159 -24.03 9.06 18.63
C LYS A 159 -24.98 9.30 17.45
N GLU A 160 -25.49 10.52 17.28
CA GLU A 160 -26.35 10.86 16.13
C GLU A 160 -25.63 10.72 14.77
N THR A 161 -24.30 10.88 14.77
CA THR A 161 -23.44 10.76 13.59
C THR A 161 -22.94 9.33 13.33
N SER A 162 -23.37 8.35 14.13
CA SER A 162 -22.90 6.96 14.01
C SER A 162 -23.26 6.38 12.64
N ILE A 163 -22.32 5.65 12.02
CA ILE A 163 -22.54 4.97 10.75
C ILE A 163 -22.51 3.45 10.89
N SER A 164 -23.15 2.77 9.94
CA SER A 164 -23.01 1.32 9.77
C SER A 164 -21.67 0.96 9.12
N HIS A 165 -21.30 -0.31 9.21
CA HIS A 165 -20.14 -0.85 8.48
C HIS A 165 -20.27 -0.68 6.96
N GLU A 166 -21.48 -0.84 6.43
CA GLU A 166 -21.78 -0.67 5.00
C GLU A 166 -21.53 0.78 4.57
N GLU A 167 -21.94 1.75 5.39
CA GLU A 167 -21.68 3.17 5.15
C GLU A 167 -20.20 3.52 5.27
N LEU A 168 -19.45 2.91 6.21
CA LEU A 168 -17.99 3.05 6.27
C LEU A 168 -17.31 2.59 4.97
N VAL A 169 -17.77 1.47 4.39
CA VAL A 169 -17.29 0.98 3.09
C VAL A 169 -17.64 1.97 1.97
N LEU A 170 -18.86 2.52 1.95
CA LEU A 170 -19.27 3.51 0.94
C LEU A 170 -18.44 4.79 1.02
N ARG A 171 -18.25 5.35 2.22
CA ARG A 171 -17.40 6.54 2.43
C ARG A 171 -15.96 6.31 2.03
N SER A 172 -15.41 5.14 2.34
CA SER A 172 -14.04 4.77 1.95
C SER A 172 -13.88 4.51 0.45
N ARG A 173 -14.99 4.41 -0.29
CA ARG A 173 -15.04 4.33 -1.77
C ARG A 173 -15.33 5.68 -2.43
N ASP A 174 -15.73 6.70 -1.67
CA ASP A 174 -15.86 8.05 -2.20
C ASP A 174 -14.48 8.64 -2.47
N GLN A 175 -14.30 9.24 -3.65
CA GLN A 175 -13.01 9.79 -4.05
C GLN A 175 -12.58 10.94 -3.14
N SER A 176 -13.48 11.86 -2.83
CA SER A 176 -13.16 13.04 -2.05
C SER A 176 -12.77 12.63 -0.63
N ILE A 177 -13.55 11.74 -0.01
CA ILE A 177 -13.27 11.25 1.34
C ILE A 177 -11.96 10.46 1.36
N SER A 178 -11.79 9.50 0.44
CA SER A 178 -10.58 8.69 0.37
C SER A 178 -9.33 9.55 0.17
N ASP A 179 -9.35 10.51 -0.75
CA ASP A 179 -8.17 11.30 -1.08
C ASP A 179 -7.80 12.26 0.06
N TYR A 180 -8.79 12.87 0.71
CA TYR A 180 -8.55 13.75 1.86
C TYR A 180 -7.96 12.99 3.06
N VAL A 181 -8.45 11.79 3.35
CA VAL A 181 -7.88 11.01 4.45
C VAL A 181 -6.48 10.48 4.11
N VAL A 182 -6.20 10.15 2.85
CA VAL A 182 -4.83 9.85 2.40
C VAL A 182 -3.92 11.06 2.62
N MET A 183 -4.35 12.27 2.21
CA MET A 183 -3.58 13.49 2.44
C MET A 183 -3.32 13.75 3.93
N PHE A 184 -4.32 13.53 4.79
CA PHE A 184 -4.14 13.59 6.24
C PHE A 184 -2.99 12.68 6.71
N PHE A 185 -2.98 11.41 6.32
CA PHE A 185 -1.92 10.49 6.73
C PHE A 185 -0.56 10.85 6.14
N ARG A 186 -0.51 11.33 4.88
CA ARG A 186 0.73 11.83 4.26
C ARG A 186 1.33 12.99 5.05
N PHE A 187 0.51 13.93 5.51
CA PHE A 187 0.97 15.03 6.36
C PHE A 187 1.42 14.57 7.74
N VAL A 188 0.71 13.64 8.39
CA VAL A 188 1.13 13.05 9.67
C VAL A 188 2.48 12.35 9.54
N THR A 189 2.66 11.54 8.49
CA THR A 189 3.92 10.86 8.19
C THR A 189 5.04 11.87 7.93
N SER A 190 4.79 12.90 7.11
CA SER A 190 5.77 13.95 6.84
C SER A 190 6.20 14.69 8.11
N ALA A 191 5.24 15.03 8.98
CA ALA A 191 5.50 15.70 10.25
C ALA A 191 6.41 14.85 11.17
N GLU A 192 6.14 13.55 11.28
CA GLU A 192 6.94 12.65 12.12
C GLU A 192 8.37 12.48 11.58
N ILE A 193 8.51 12.30 10.27
CA ILE A 193 9.82 12.16 9.61
C ILE A 193 10.66 13.42 9.85
N GLN A 194 10.09 14.61 9.65
CA GLN A 194 10.80 15.88 9.85
C GLN A 194 11.10 16.15 11.33
N LYS A 195 10.16 15.85 12.24
CA LYS A 195 10.37 15.99 13.70
C LYS A 195 11.53 15.12 14.19
N ARG A 196 11.75 13.95 13.58
CA ARG A 196 12.82 13.01 13.90
C ARG A 196 13.86 12.91 12.80
N ALA A 197 14.21 14.06 12.21
CA ALA A 197 15.17 14.12 11.11
C ALA A 197 16.46 13.34 11.40
N GLU A 198 17.06 13.46 12.59
CA GLU A 198 18.29 12.74 12.96
C GLU A 198 18.17 11.21 12.86
N PHE A 199 16.97 10.67 13.12
CA PHE A 199 16.72 9.23 13.01
C PHE A 199 16.52 8.81 11.55
N PHE A 200 15.77 9.59 10.76
CA PHE A 200 15.43 9.22 9.38
C PHE A 200 16.49 9.60 8.34
N GLU A 201 17.30 10.62 8.61
CA GLU A 201 18.30 11.19 7.68
C GLU A 201 19.26 10.15 7.10
N PRO A 202 19.86 9.22 7.87
CA PRO A 202 20.76 8.21 7.30
C PRO A 202 20.10 7.31 6.26
N PHE A 203 18.82 6.96 6.45
CA PHE A 203 18.06 6.13 5.52
C PHE A 203 17.68 6.91 4.25
N ILE A 204 17.26 8.16 4.42
CA ILE A 204 16.87 9.05 3.31
C ILE A 204 18.07 9.39 2.43
N LEU A 205 19.22 9.71 3.04
CA LEU A 205 20.47 10.00 2.34
C LEU A 205 20.94 8.76 1.54
N GLY A 206 20.83 7.56 2.13
CA GLY A 206 21.19 6.31 1.48
C GLY A 206 20.31 5.94 0.28
N LEU A 207 19.03 6.36 0.29
CA LEU A 207 18.07 6.04 -0.76
C LEU A 207 18.05 7.06 -1.91
N THR A 208 18.03 8.35 -1.58
CA THR A 208 17.74 9.42 -2.55
C THR A 208 18.85 10.45 -2.70
N ASN A 209 19.83 10.46 -1.78
CA ASN A 209 20.84 11.53 -1.68
C ASN A 209 20.23 12.94 -1.57
N THR A 210 19.07 13.07 -0.90
CA THR A 210 18.37 14.35 -0.63
C THR A 210 18.28 14.66 0.85
N THR A 211 17.85 15.87 1.21
CA THR A 211 17.55 16.23 2.61
C THR A 211 16.23 15.64 3.07
N VAL A 212 16.02 15.53 4.38
CA VAL A 212 14.75 15.07 4.97
C VAL A 212 13.56 15.90 4.48
N GLU A 213 13.72 17.22 4.42
CA GLU A 213 12.68 18.13 3.93
C GLU A 213 12.36 17.90 2.44
N GLN A 214 13.38 17.72 1.61
CA GLN A 214 13.20 17.45 0.18
C GLN A 214 12.51 16.10 -0.05
N PHE A 215 12.91 15.07 0.70
CA PHE A 215 12.27 13.76 0.66
C PHE A 215 10.79 13.84 1.04
N CYS A 216 10.44 14.54 2.13
CA CYS A 216 9.04 14.69 2.53
C CYS A 216 8.20 15.36 1.43
N LYS A 217 8.72 16.45 0.84
CA LYS A 217 8.02 17.21 -0.21
C LYS A 217 7.86 16.48 -1.54
N SER A 218 8.73 15.50 -1.82
CA SER A 218 8.74 14.80 -3.12
C SER A 218 8.25 13.36 -3.07
N SER A 219 8.38 12.67 -1.93
CA SER A 219 8.11 11.22 -1.83
C SER A 219 7.16 10.84 -0.67
N VAL A 220 6.70 11.81 0.14
CA VAL A 220 5.77 11.54 1.25
C VAL A 220 4.45 12.30 1.05
N GLU A 221 4.53 13.61 0.90
CA GLU A 221 3.38 14.52 0.78
C GLU A 221 2.58 14.37 -0.52
N PRO A 222 3.21 14.15 -1.70
CA PRO A 222 2.45 14.04 -2.94
C PRO A 222 1.58 12.79 -3.01
N MET A 223 0.42 12.92 -3.65
CA MET A 223 -0.46 11.80 -3.94
C MET A 223 0.20 10.85 -4.95
N GLY A 224 -0.03 9.54 -4.76
CA GLY A 224 0.47 8.51 -5.66
C GLY A 224 1.91 8.07 -5.42
N GLU A 225 2.60 8.65 -4.45
CA GLU A 225 3.91 8.16 -4.00
C GLU A 225 3.75 6.90 -3.16
N GLU A 226 4.45 5.83 -3.54
CA GLU A 226 4.43 4.55 -2.82
C GLU A 226 4.96 4.70 -1.38
N SER A 227 4.38 3.93 -0.47
CA SER A 227 4.83 3.89 0.93
C SER A 227 5.76 2.71 1.16
N ASP A 228 6.92 2.97 1.76
CA ASP A 228 7.90 1.96 2.17
C ASP A 228 8.05 1.98 3.70
N HIS A 229 9.01 1.22 4.24
CA HIS A 229 9.32 1.09 5.66
C HIS A 229 9.39 2.43 6.40
N MET A 230 9.98 3.48 5.80
CA MET A 230 10.06 4.80 6.45
C MET A 230 8.68 5.41 6.69
N HIS A 231 7.77 5.32 5.70
CA HIS A 231 6.40 5.82 5.82
C HIS A 231 5.63 5.05 6.90
N ILE A 232 5.78 3.72 6.92
CA ILE A 232 5.07 2.84 7.85
C ILE A 232 5.56 3.07 9.29
N THR A 233 6.88 3.11 9.51
CA THR A 233 7.48 3.41 10.81
C THR A 233 7.04 4.77 11.32
N ALA A 234 7.15 5.81 10.49
CA ALA A 234 6.76 7.16 10.88
C ALA A 234 5.25 7.25 11.20
N LEU A 235 4.38 6.64 10.39
CA LEU A 235 2.94 6.65 10.68
C LEU A 235 2.61 5.89 11.97
N SER A 236 3.20 4.70 12.15
CA SER A 236 3.02 3.87 13.33
C SER A 236 3.45 4.62 14.59
N ASP A 237 4.62 5.26 14.56
CA ASP A 237 5.15 6.05 15.68
C ASP A 237 4.31 7.30 15.96
N ALA A 238 3.89 8.04 14.93
CA ALA A 238 3.13 9.28 15.08
C ALA A 238 1.77 9.05 15.75
N LEU A 239 1.09 7.95 15.39
CA LEU A 239 -0.23 7.61 15.90
C LEU A 239 -0.17 6.62 17.07
N GLY A 240 0.98 6.00 17.33
CA GLY A 240 1.11 4.93 18.31
C GLY A 240 0.30 3.68 17.95
N ILE A 241 0.18 3.35 16.66
CA ILE A 241 -0.63 2.21 16.19
C ILE A 241 0.32 1.12 15.68
N PRO A 242 0.33 -0.07 16.28
CA PRO A 242 1.15 -1.18 15.80
C PRO A 242 0.59 -1.72 14.47
N ILE A 243 1.48 -1.98 13.50
CA ILE A 243 1.12 -2.46 12.15
C ILE A 243 1.93 -3.72 11.84
N ARG A 244 1.27 -4.78 11.38
CA ARG A 244 1.93 -5.96 10.82
C ARG A 244 1.89 -5.90 9.31
N VAL A 245 3.04 -6.07 8.66
CA VAL A 245 3.14 -6.25 7.21
C VAL A 245 3.59 -7.67 6.91
N VAL A 246 2.76 -8.40 6.20
CA VAL A 246 2.97 -9.79 5.77
C VAL A 246 3.41 -9.78 4.32
N TYR A 247 4.55 -10.41 4.01
CA TYR A 247 5.17 -10.35 2.69
C TYR A 247 4.81 -11.58 1.84
N LEU A 248 4.18 -11.33 0.69
CA LEU A 248 3.97 -12.35 -0.34
C LEU A 248 5.00 -12.18 -1.46
N ASP A 249 6.15 -12.80 -1.24
CA ASP A 249 7.30 -12.77 -2.11
C ASP A 249 7.74 -14.19 -2.54
N ARG A 250 8.72 -14.27 -3.45
CA ARG A 250 9.24 -15.55 -3.96
C ARG A 250 10.34 -16.15 -3.08
N SER A 251 10.61 -15.61 -1.90
CA SER A 251 11.63 -16.16 -1.00
C SER A 251 11.25 -17.59 -0.57
N SER A 252 12.22 -18.49 -0.58
CA SER A 252 12.10 -19.86 -0.06
C SER A 252 12.93 -19.99 1.21
N CYS A 253 12.48 -20.77 2.19
CA CYS A 253 13.32 -21.10 3.34
C CYS A 253 14.39 -22.13 2.94
N ASP A 254 15.60 -21.97 3.44
CA ASP A 254 16.72 -22.92 3.19
C ASP A 254 16.39 -24.35 3.65
N THR A 255 15.47 -24.51 4.60
CA THR A 255 15.00 -25.78 5.15
C THR A 255 13.97 -26.51 4.27
N GLY A 256 13.66 -25.98 3.09
CA GLY A 256 12.69 -26.56 2.15
C GLY A 256 11.22 -26.37 2.54
N GLY A 257 10.95 -25.75 3.69
CA GLY A 257 9.62 -25.30 4.07
C GLY A 257 9.23 -24.00 3.34
N VAL A 258 7.93 -23.80 3.15
CA VAL A 258 7.37 -22.53 2.71
C VAL A 258 6.83 -21.81 3.93
N SER A 259 7.41 -20.67 4.28
CA SER A 259 6.88 -19.77 5.30
C SER A 259 6.50 -18.44 4.68
N VAL A 260 5.58 -17.75 5.36
CA VAL A 260 5.22 -16.37 5.06
C VAL A 260 5.89 -15.49 6.09
N ASN A 261 6.73 -14.56 5.62
CA ASN A 261 7.45 -13.64 6.49
C ASN A 261 6.56 -12.45 6.82
N HIS A 262 6.76 -11.86 8.00
CA HIS A 262 6.12 -10.60 8.37
C HIS A 262 7.11 -9.70 9.12
N HIS A 263 6.79 -8.42 9.17
CA HIS A 263 7.47 -7.44 9.99
C HIS A 263 6.44 -6.66 10.80
N ASP A 264 6.71 -6.50 12.10
CA ASP A 264 5.86 -5.75 13.01
C ASP A 264 6.48 -4.37 13.25
N PHE A 265 5.78 -3.34 12.81
CA PHE A 265 6.08 -1.94 13.06
C PHE A 265 5.43 -1.58 14.39
N MET A 266 6.23 -1.56 15.45
CA MET A 266 5.80 -1.22 16.79
C MET A 266 6.15 0.23 17.10
N PRO A 267 5.21 1.02 17.66
CA PRO A 267 5.50 2.39 18.01
C PRO A 267 6.54 2.47 19.12
N VAL A 268 7.34 3.55 19.13
CA VAL A 268 8.27 3.82 20.24
C VAL A 268 7.52 3.80 21.58
N ALA A 269 8.08 3.11 22.58
CA ALA A 269 7.45 2.63 23.82
C ALA A 269 6.70 3.65 24.72
N GLY A 270 6.61 4.93 24.33
CA GLY A 270 5.81 5.96 25.00
C GLY A 270 4.34 6.04 24.59
N ASP A 271 3.96 5.50 23.42
CA ASP A 271 2.63 5.74 22.82
C ASP A 271 1.80 4.46 22.52
N LEU A 272 2.24 3.28 23.00
CA LEU A 272 1.47 2.03 22.84
C LEU A 272 0.08 2.14 23.51
N PRO A 273 -0.98 1.58 22.90
CA PRO A 273 -2.29 1.53 23.53
C PRO A 273 -2.21 0.78 24.86
N ASN A 274 -2.77 1.37 25.93
CA ASN A 274 -3.17 0.62 27.12
C ASN A 274 -4.40 -0.23 26.74
N ALA A 275 -4.25 -1.19 25.84
CA ALA A 275 -5.35 -2.00 25.35
C ALA A 275 -5.89 -2.86 26.50
N SER A 276 -7.05 -2.48 27.04
CA SER A 276 -7.88 -3.34 27.88
C SER A 276 -8.47 -4.51 27.07
N CYS A 277 -8.49 -4.41 25.73
CA CYS A 277 -9.13 -5.39 24.86
C CYS A 277 -8.19 -6.51 24.36
N SER A 278 -6.87 -6.40 24.54
CA SER A 278 -5.93 -7.47 24.22
C SER A 278 -5.03 -7.77 25.42
N SER A 279 -5.18 -8.97 26.00
CA SER A 279 -4.29 -9.48 27.06
C SER A 279 -2.83 -9.58 26.64
N GLU A 280 -2.56 -9.54 25.34
CA GLU A 280 -1.23 -9.59 24.74
C GLU A 280 -0.90 -8.22 24.13
N LYS A 281 -0.26 -7.36 24.94
CA LYS A 281 0.04 -5.94 24.63
C LYS A 281 0.86 -5.69 23.35
N ASN A 282 1.25 -6.72 22.60
CA ASN A 282 2.27 -6.63 21.54
C ASN A 282 1.83 -7.21 20.19
N ILE A 283 0.55 -7.55 19.98
CA ILE A 283 0.08 -8.05 18.68
C ILE A 283 -0.58 -6.90 17.89
N PRO A 284 -0.07 -6.56 16.70
CA PRO A 284 -0.72 -5.60 15.82
C PRO A 284 -2.14 -6.06 15.41
N PHE A 285 -3.12 -5.17 15.53
CA PHE A 285 -4.50 -5.42 15.07
C PHE A 285 -4.72 -4.99 13.60
N ILE A 286 -3.83 -4.16 13.05
CA ILE A 286 -3.78 -3.88 11.61
C ILE A 286 -2.79 -4.85 10.98
N THR A 287 -3.29 -5.72 10.10
CA THR A 287 -2.44 -6.62 9.32
C THR A 287 -2.61 -6.35 7.84
N LEU A 288 -1.51 -6.01 7.16
CA LEU A 288 -1.49 -5.71 5.74
C LEU A 288 -0.72 -6.79 4.98
N LEU A 289 -1.20 -7.17 3.80
CA LEU A 289 -0.46 -7.99 2.84
C LEU A 289 0.32 -7.07 1.91
N TYR A 290 1.64 -7.21 1.90
CA TYR A 290 2.51 -6.59 0.92
C TYR A 290 2.76 -7.52 -0.27
N ARG A 291 2.50 -6.99 -1.45
CA ARG A 291 3.01 -7.47 -2.75
C ARG A 291 3.88 -6.35 -3.33
N PRO A 292 4.83 -6.61 -4.25
CA PRO A 292 5.70 -5.54 -4.77
C PRO A 292 4.90 -4.30 -5.22
N GLY A 293 5.12 -3.17 -4.56
CA GLY A 293 4.44 -1.89 -4.81
C GLY A 293 2.97 -1.79 -4.37
N HIS A 294 2.43 -2.76 -3.60
CA HIS A 294 1.00 -2.78 -3.29
C HIS A 294 0.66 -3.37 -1.92
N TYR A 295 -0.36 -2.78 -1.26
CA TYR A 295 -0.87 -3.21 0.04
C TYR A 295 -2.36 -3.55 -0.03
N ASP A 296 -2.72 -4.68 0.59
CA ASP A 296 -4.10 -5.08 0.85
C ASP A 296 -4.28 -5.37 2.34
N ILE A 297 -5.53 -5.48 2.81
CA ILE A 297 -5.84 -5.77 4.21
C ILE A 297 -5.99 -7.28 4.38
N LEU A 298 -5.34 -7.87 5.39
CA LEU A 298 -5.59 -9.24 5.84
C LEU A 298 -6.43 -9.23 7.11
N TYR A 299 -7.41 -10.12 7.15
CA TYR A 299 -8.26 -10.34 8.31
C TYR A 299 -7.83 -11.60 9.02
N THR A 300 -7.52 -11.50 10.31
CA THR A 300 -7.27 -12.67 11.16
C THR A 300 -8.54 -13.54 11.25
N LYS A 301 -8.33 -14.82 11.55
CA LYS A 301 -9.42 -15.77 11.85
C LYS A 301 -10.06 -15.51 13.21
#